data_AF-A0A956B7Q4-F1
#
_entry.id   AF-A0A956B7Q4-F1
#
_cell.length_a   1.000
_cell.length_b   1.000
_cell.length_c   1.000
_cell.angle_alpha   90.00
_cell.angle_beta   90.00
_cell.angle_gamma   90.00
#
_symmetry.space_group_name_H-M   'P 1'
#
loop_
_entity.id
_entity.type
_entity.pdbx_description
1 polymer ?
#
loop_
_entity_poly.entity_id
_entity_poly.type
_entity_poly.pdbx_seq_one_letter_code
_entity_poly.pdbx_strand_id
1 'polypeptide(L)'
;LDRAAAEKAGGVRRESLVVESLRELAKPHVWVYLLIFSGFWFMFNALFDVLPAHIDDWVDTSDIVRTLFGTGGTDSEFIKFFVVMNAEGTHIQPEGMLNLNAGLIMTTCFLFAWVSGKMRATTSMVVGTLLATVAIFLSGYSSIGWISVFAILTFSVGEMLSSPKFSEFIGNFAPADKKAMYLGFSQIPLAIGWTLEGWLGPTLYDVFASKDLLSRALLKEKGMAANLIEAIPNGEAFQKLVEFTGQTPEAMTHVLYQANNVGMVWYIMAIVGLISAAGIYMYGKWILTLHRK
;
A
#
# COMPACT_ATOMS: atom_id res chain seq x y z
N LEU A 1 9.63 -24.76 -30.32
CA LEU A 1 9.96 -25.89 -31.21
C LEU A 1 10.82 -25.43 -32.39
N ASP A 2 10.55 -24.26 -33.01
CA ASP A 2 11.39 -23.70 -34.09
C ASP A 2 12.83 -23.35 -33.69
N ARG A 3 13.07 -22.92 -32.45
CA ARG A 3 14.43 -22.65 -31.93
C ARG A 3 15.30 -23.91 -31.81
N ALA A 4 14.69 -25.07 -31.53
CA ALA A 4 15.40 -26.35 -31.43
C ALA A 4 15.66 -26.97 -32.81
N ALA A 5 14.85 -26.64 -33.82
CA ALA A 5 15.07 -27.05 -35.20
C ALA A 5 16.22 -26.24 -35.85
N ALA A 6 16.31 -24.94 -35.54
CA ALA A 6 17.42 -24.08 -35.98
C ALA A 6 18.78 -24.46 -35.35
N GLU A 7 18.78 -25.12 -34.19
CA GLU A 7 19.99 -25.62 -33.51
C GLU A 7 20.70 -26.73 -34.28
N LYS A 8 19.95 -27.60 -34.96
CA LYS A 8 20.53 -28.69 -35.76
C LYS A 8 21.15 -28.21 -37.07
N ALA A 9 20.86 -26.98 -37.51
CA ALA A 9 21.29 -26.45 -38.80
C ALA A 9 22.65 -25.70 -38.77
N GLY A 10 23.26 -25.54 -37.58
CA GLY A 10 24.63 -25.03 -37.44
C GLY A 10 24.78 -23.51 -37.58
N GLY A 11 25.17 -22.83 -36.49
CA GLY A 11 25.80 -21.51 -36.59
C GLY A 11 25.54 -20.51 -35.48
N VAL A 12 24.51 -20.65 -34.65
CA VAL A 12 24.23 -19.65 -33.61
C VAL A 12 24.78 -20.13 -32.26
N ARG A 13 25.91 -19.55 -31.84
CA ARG A 13 26.41 -19.70 -30.45
C ARG A 13 25.29 -19.24 -29.52
N ARG A 14 24.79 -20.12 -28.65
CA ARG A 14 23.97 -19.71 -27.50
C ARG A 14 24.82 -18.74 -26.67
N GLU A 15 24.53 -17.44 -26.73
CA GLU A 15 24.93 -16.56 -25.63
C GLU A 15 24.30 -17.15 -24.36
N SER A 16 25.05 -17.18 -23.26
CA SER A 16 24.49 -17.63 -21.99
C SER A 16 23.27 -16.77 -21.66
N LEU A 17 22.12 -17.40 -21.35
CA LEU A 17 20.89 -16.70 -20.99
C LEU A 17 21.12 -15.70 -19.85
N VAL A 18 22.10 -15.97 -18.98
CA VAL A 18 22.51 -15.06 -17.89
C VAL A 18 23.18 -13.80 -18.46
N VAL A 19 24.10 -13.96 -19.42
CA VAL A 19 24.81 -12.83 -20.06
C VAL A 19 23.83 -11.98 -20.86
N GLU A 20 22.91 -12.62 -21.57
CA GLU A 20 21.85 -11.94 -22.29
C GLU A 20 20.93 -11.17 -21.34
N SER A 21 20.51 -11.79 -20.23
CA SER A 21 19.68 -11.14 -19.21
C SER A 21 20.37 -9.91 -18.59
N LEU A 22 21.66 -10.02 -18.25
CA LEU A 22 22.43 -8.90 -17.70
C LEU A 22 22.60 -7.77 -18.71
N ARG A 23 22.83 -8.09 -20.00
CA ARG A 23 22.92 -7.09 -21.07
C ARG A 23 21.60 -6.36 -21.26
N GLU A 24 20.48 -7.07 -21.15
CA GLU A 24 19.14 -6.52 -21.28
C GLU A 24 18.74 -5.67 -20.07
N LEU A 25 19.08 -6.11 -18.85
CA LEU A 25 18.95 -5.30 -17.63
C LEU A 25 19.79 -4.03 -17.69
N ALA A 26 20.98 -4.08 -18.29
CA ALA A 26 21.84 -2.91 -18.44
C ALA A 26 21.28 -1.83 -19.39
N LYS A 27 20.19 -2.11 -20.12
CA LYS A 27 19.58 -1.11 -21.01
C LYS A 27 18.97 0.04 -20.20
N PRO A 28 19.22 1.32 -20.58
CA PRO A 28 18.73 2.48 -19.82
C PRO A 28 17.22 2.50 -19.61
N HIS A 29 16.42 2.07 -20.60
CA HIS A 29 14.97 2.04 -20.46
C HIS A 29 14.49 0.99 -19.45
N VAL A 30 15.19 -0.14 -19.32
CA VAL A 30 14.85 -1.16 -18.31
C VAL A 30 15.19 -0.63 -16.92
N TRP A 31 16.35 0.00 -16.74
CA TRP A 31 16.70 0.63 -15.45
C TRP A 31 15.73 1.71 -14.99
N VAL A 32 15.33 2.61 -15.90
CA VAL A 32 14.35 3.67 -15.58
C VAL A 32 13.00 3.05 -15.22
N TYR A 33 12.60 2.02 -15.95
CA TYR A 33 11.42 1.22 -15.61
C TYR A 33 11.54 0.63 -14.20
N LEU A 34 12.66 -0.03 -13.88
CA LEU A 34 12.85 -0.66 -12.58
C LEU A 34 12.70 0.37 -11.45
N LEU A 35 13.36 1.52 -11.57
CA LEU A 35 13.34 2.58 -10.56
C LEU A 35 11.93 3.15 -10.32
N ILE A 36 11.21 3.49 -11.40
CA ILE A 36 9.87 4.09 -11.30
C ILE A 36 8.88 3.12 -10.68
N PHE A 37 8.89 1.86 -11.14
CA PHE A 37 7.94 0.87 -10.65
C PHE A 37 8.30 0.35 -9.26
N SER A 38 9.57 0.42 -8.83
CA SER A 38 9.94 0.17 -7.43
C SER A 38 9.30 1.20 -6.49
N GLY A 39 9.28 2.48 -6.87
CA GLY A 39 8.59 3.52 -6.11
C GLY A 39 7.08 3.31 -6.04
N PHE A 40 6.47 2.88 -7.15
CA PHE A 40 5.06 2.51 -7.19
C PHE A 40 4.76 1.36 -6.22
N TRP A 41 5.51 0.25 -6.29
CA TRP A 41 5.28 -0.91 -5.43
C TRP A 41 5.57 -0.61 -3.96
N PHE A 42 6.63 0.16 -3.67
CA PHE A 42 6.90 0.66 -2.33
C PHE A 42 5.68 1.38 -1.72
N MET A 43 5.13 2.37 -2.45
CA MET A 43 3.94 3.10 -2.01
C MET A 43 2.72 2.18 -1.90
N PHE A 44 2.52 1.27 -2.87
CA PHE A 44 1.39 0.37 -2.92
C PHE A 44 1.36 -0.60 -1.72
N ASN A 45 2.52 -1.15 -1.36
CA ASN A 45 2.65 -2.12 -0.28
C ASN A 45 2.49 -1.48 1.10
N ALA A 46 2.86 -0.20 1.24
CA ALA A 46 2.70 0.52 2.50
C ALA A 46 1.24 0.55 2.99
N LEU A 47 0.27 0.48 2.07
CA LEU A 47 -1.12 0.38 2.46
C LEU A 47 -1.46 -0.98 3.09
N PHE A 48 -0.83 -2.07 2.70
CA PHE A 48 -1.14 -3.38 3.28
C PHE A 48 -0.40 -3.64 4.60
N ASP A 49 0.82 -3.10 4.73
CA ASP A 49 1.66 -3.35 5.91
C ASP A 49 1.43 -2.29 7.01
N VAL A 50 1.21 -1.02 6.66
CA VAL A 50 1.10 0.08 7.63
C VAL A 50 -0.35 0.49 7.93
N LEU A 51 -1.27 0.38 6.97
CA LEU A 51 -2.67 0.80 7.18
C LEU A 51 -3.39 -0.01 8.27
N PRO A 52 -3.24 -1.35 8.40
CA PRO A 52 -3.94 -2.07 9.46
C PRO A 52 -3.54 -1.56 10.85
N ALA A 53 -2.25 -1.34 11.08
CA ALA A 53 -1.76 -0.75 12.34
C ALA A 53 -2.31 0.67 12.56
N HIS A 54 -2.37 1.48 11.50
CA HIS A 54 -2.96 2.82 11.58
C HIS A 54 -4.45 2.83 11.89
N ILE A 55 -5.20 1.87 11.34
CA ILE A 55 -6.63 1.72 11.62
C ILE A 55 -6.83 1.35 13.09
N ASP A 56 -6.03 0.40 13.61
CA ASP A 56 -6.10 -0.03 15.01
C ASP A 56 -5.75 1.11 15.99
N ASP A 57 -4.69 1.86 15.70
CA ASP A 57 -4.20 2.89 16.61
C ASP A 57 -5.04 4.17 16.59
N TRP A 58 -5.48 4.61 15.39
CA TRP A 58 -5.94 5.99 15.19
C TRP A 58 -7.34 6.13 14.60
N VAL A 59 -7.87 5.12 13.91
CA VAL A 59 -9.16 5.26 13.22
C VAL A 59 -10.29 4.87 14.15
N ASP A 60 -11.22 5.79 14.40
CA ASP A 60 -12.44 5.47 15.11
C ASP A 60 -13.38 4.73 14.16
N THR A 61 -13.46 3.40 14.27
CA THR A 61 -14.41 2.57 13.50
C THR A 61 -15.78 2.44 14.17
N SER A 62 -15.95 2.98 15.39
CA SER A 62 -17.22 2.95 16.09
C SER A 62 -18.24 3.89 15.43
N ASP A 63 -17.80 4.90 14.69
CA ASP A 63 -18.65 5.80 13.91
C ASP A 63 -19.47 5.04 12.85
N ILE A 64 -18.87 4.09 12.16
CA ILE A 64 -19.50 3.22 11.15
C ILE A 64 -20.53 2.35 11.85
N VAL A 65 -20.14 1.72 12.96
CA VAL A 65 -21.03 0.84 13.74
C VAL A 65 -22.23 1.61 14.26
N ARG A 66 -22.02 2.80 14.83
CA ARG A 66 -23.08 3.68 15.32
C ARG A 66 -24.03 4.11 14.21
N THR A 67 -23.49 4.36 13.02
CA THR A 67 -24.29 4.76 11.85
C THR A 67 -25.13 3.60 11.31
N LEU A 68 -24.59 2.36 11.29
CA LEU A 68 -25.25 1.20 10.69
C LEU A 68 -26.18 0.45 11.66
N PHE A 69 -25.80 0.36 12.94
CA PHE A 69 -26.45 -0.49 13.94
C PHE A 69 -26.96 0.29 15.17
N GLY A 70 -26.66 1.59 15.26
CA GLY A 70 -27.03 2.44 16.39
C GLY A 70 -25.99 2.45 17.52
N THR A 71 -26.24 3.24 18.57
CA THR A 71 -25.26 3.49 19.65
C THR A 71 -24.90 2.26 20.48
N GLY A 72 -25.74 1.21 20.46
CA GLY A 72 -25.51 -0.05 21.15
C GLY A 72 -24.70 -1.07 20.35
N GLY A 73 -24.34 -0.78 19.09
CA GLY A 73 -23.68 -1.75 18.22
C GLY A 73 -24.62 -2.86 17.76
N THR A 74 -24.05 -4.04 17.45
CA THR A 74 -24.81 -5.20 17.01
C THR A 74 -24.53 -6.41 17.91
N ASP A 75 -25.59 -7.09 18.35
CA ASP A 75 -25.48 -8.35 19.10
C ASP A 75 -25.48 -9.58 18.18
N SER A 76 -25.68 -9.40 16.88
CA SER A 76 -25.75 -10.52 15.93
C SER A 76 -24.37 -11.12 15.68
N GLU A 77 -24.16 -12.36 16.12
CA GLU A 77 -22.92 -13.12 15.88
C GLU A 77 -22.57 -13.24 14.39
N PHE A 78 -23.59 -13.38 13.53
CA PHE A 78 -23.41 -13.44 12.09
C PHE A 78 -22.80 -12.14 11.52
N ILE A 79 -23.28 -10.98 11.99
CA ILE A 79 -22.78 -9.68 11.53
C ILE A 79 -21.36 -9.45 12.06
N LYS A 80 -21.11 -9.77 13.34
CA LYS A 80 -19.77 -9.69 13.94
C LYS A 80 -18.75 -10.53 13.17
N PHE A 81 -19.14 -11.74 12.76
CA PHE A 81 -18.29 -12.60 11.94
C PHE A 81 -18.08 -12.05 10.52
N PHE A 82 -19.16 -11.62 9.85
CA PHE A 82 -19.09 -11.18 8.45
C PHE A 82 -18.31 -9.87 8.27
N VAL A 83 -18.48 -8.92 9.19
CA VAL A 83 -17.82 -7.60 9.15
C VAL A 83 -16.46 -7.62 9.87
N VAL A 84 -16.14 -8.71 10.59
CA VAL A 84 -14.95 -8.84 11.44
C VAL A 84 -14.91 -7.74 12.51
N MET A 85 -15.81 -7.85 13.48
CA MET A 85 -15.96 -6.91 14.59
C MET A 85 -15.31 -7.46 15.87
N ASN A 86 -15.12 -6.59 16.86
CA ASN A 86 -14.78 -7.02 18.22
C ASN A 86 -15.92 -7.84 18.86
N ALA A 87 -15.63 -8.51 19.98
CA ALA A 87 -16.60 -9.34 20.70
C ALA A 87 -17.84 -8.56 21.14
N GLU A 88 -17.67 -7.28 21.48
CA GLU A 88 -18.73 -6.37 21.90
C GLU A 88 -19.57 -5.85 20.73
N GLY A 89 -19.13 -5.99 19.48
CA GLY A 89 -19.85 -5.50 18.29
C GLY A 89 -19.90 -3.97 18.18
N THR A 90 -18.93 -3.28 18.77
CA THR A 90 -18.84 -1.81 18.84
C THR A 90 -17.77 -1.22 17.93
N HIS A 91 -16.77 -2.02 17.53
CA HIS A 91 -15.67 -1.62 16.67
C HIS A 91 -15.47 -2.64 15.54
N ILE A 92 -15.08 -2.16 14.37
CA ILE A 92 -14.67 -3.00 13.23
C ILE A 92 -13.16 -3.16 13.30
N GLN A 93 -12.68 -4.40 13.21
CA GLN A 93 -11.26 -4.69 13.23
C GLN A 93 -10.59 -4.26 11.90
N PRO A 94 -9.27 -3.98 11.90
CA PRO A 94 -8.55 -3.59 10.69
C PRO A 94 -8.72 -4.57 9.53
N GLU A 95 -8.79 -5.88 9.80
CA GLU A 95 -8.99 -6.92 8.79
C GLU A 95 -10.36 -6.79 8.11
N GLY A 96 -11.40 -6.45 8.87
CA GLY A 96 -12.74 -6.19 8.36
C GLY A 96 -12.77 -5.01 7.40
N MET A 97 -12.07 -3.94 7.76
CA MET A 97 -11.91 -2.74 6.91
C MET A 97 -11.16 -3.07 5.62
N LEU A 98 -10.05 -3.82 5.70
CA LEU A 98 -9.26 -4.19 4.53
C LEU A 98 -9.96 -5.20 3.61
N ASN A 99 -10.83 -6.06 4.16
CA ASN A 99 -11.65 -6.97 3.35
C ASN A 99 -12.58 -6.24 2.37
N LEU A 100 -12.90 -4.95 2.62
CA LEU A 100 -13.62 -4.12 1.66
C LEU A 100 -12.85 -3.97 0.33
N ASN A 101 -11.51 -3.95 0.36
CA ASN A 101 -10.69 -3.91 -0.85
C ASN A 101 -10.92 -5.20 -1.68
N ALA A 102 -10.71 -6.37 -1.07
CA ALA A 102 -10.91 -7.65 -1.74
C ALA A 102 -12.35 -7.82 -2.22
N GLY A 103 -13.33 -7.43 -1.40
CA GLY A 103 -14.76 -7.47 -1.75
C GLY A 103 -15.10 -6.59 -2.96
N LEU A 104 -14.56 -5.38 -3.03
CA LEU A 104 -14.77 -4.49 -4.17
C LEU A 104 -14.13 -5.08 -5.43
N ILE A 105 -12.90 -5.60 -5.34
CA ILE A 105 -12.22 -6.20 -6.48
C ILE A 105 -13.01 -7.41 -6.99
N MET A 106 -13.40 -8.35 -6.13
CA MET A 106 -14.14 -9.55 -6.55
C MET A 106 -15.46 -9.23 -7.26
N THR A 107 -16.15 -8.18 -6.83
CA THR A 107 -17.47 -7.81 -7.38
C THR A 107 -17.38 -6.90 -8.61
N THR A 108 -16.32 -6.11 -8.75
CA THR A 108 -16.23 -5.05 -9.78
C THR A 108 -15.05 -5.20 -10.74
N CYS A 109 -14.18 -6.21 -10.58
CA CYS A 109 -12.99 -6.38 -11.43
C CYS A 109 -13.30 -6.38 -12.93
N PHE A 110 -14.39 -7.03 -13.38
CA PHE A 110 -14.77 -7.06 -14.78
C PHE A 110 -15.18 -5.68 -15.32
N LEU A 111 -15.83 -4.85 -14.49
CA LEU A 111 -16.17 -3.48 -14.83
C LEU A 111 -14.90 -2.66 -15.03
N PHE A 112 -13.96 -2.72 -14.08
CA PHE A 112 -12.70 -1.98 -14.17
C PHE A 112 -11.75 -2.53 -15.23
N ALA A 113 -11.80 -3.83 -15.54
CA ALA A 113 -11.12 -4.42 -16.69
C ALA A 113 -11.67 -3.85 -18.00
N TRP A 114 -12.99 -3.69 -18.13
CA TRP A 114 -13.60 -3.05 -19.29
C TRP A 114 -13.24 -1.56 -19.40
N VAL A 115 -13.28 -0.81 -18.29
CA VAL A 115 -12.90 0.62 -18.26
C VAL A 115 -11.43 0.79 -18.63
N SER A 116 -10.52 0.06 -17.95
CA SER A 116 -9.08 0.13 -18.23
C SER A 116 -8.74 -0.37 -19.63
N GLY A 117 -9.50 -1.31 -20.18
CA GLY A 117 -9.40 -1.78 -21.58
C GLY A 117 -9.59 -0.68 -22.62
N LYS A 118 -10.34 0.38 -22.29
CA LYS A 118 -10.51 1.57 -23.16
C LYS A 118 -9.39 2.60 -23.04
N MET A 119 -8.50 2.42 -22.07
CA MET A 119 -7.39 3.33 -21.79
C MET A 119 -6.08 2.72 -22.27
N ARG A 120 -5.11 3.59 -22.63
CA ARG A 120 -3.73 3.13 -22.82
C ARG A 120 -3.19 2.61 -21.49
N ALA A 121 -2.39 1.54 -21.51
CA ALA A 121 -1.83 0.95 -20.30
C ALA A 121 -1.11 1.99 -19.41
N THR A 122 -0.31 2.88 -20.01
CA THR A 122 0.39 3.96 -19.28
C THR A 122 -0.56 4.97 -18.65
N THR A 123 -1.62 5.38 -19.37
CA THR A 123 -2.63 6.31 -18.83
C THR A 123 -3.41 5.68 -17.68
N SER A 124 -3.80 4.41 -17.83
CA SER A 124 -4.51 3.65 -16.78
C SER A 124 -3.66 3.51 -15.52
N MET A 125 -2.37 3.17 -15.67
CA MET A 125 -1.43 3.11 -14.55
C MET A 125 -1.28 4.46 -13.85
N VAL A 126 -1.11 5.57 -14.58
CA VAL A 126 -1.01 6.91 -13.97
C VAL A 126 -2.26 7.26 -13.18
N VAL A 127 -3.46 7.05 -13.74
CA VAL A 127 -4.72 7.30 -13.03
C VAL A 127 -4.81 6.41 -11.80
N GLY A 128 -4.46 5.13 -11.92
CA GLY A 128 -4.46 4.18 -10.80
C GLY A 128 -3.52 4.61 -9.67
N THR A 129 -2.28 5.00 -10.00
CA THR A 129 -1.30 5.51 -9.02
C THR A 129 -1.77 6.81 -8.36
N LEU A 130 -2.39 7.73 -9.11
CA LEU A 130 -2.94 8.96 -8.54
C LEU A 130 -4.09 8.68 -7.57
N LEU A 131 -4.99 7.76 -7.88
CA LEU A 131 -6.06 7.34 -6.97
C LEU A 131 -5.49 6.67 -5.71
N ALA A 132 -4.50 5.79 -5.86
CA ALA A 132 -3.80 5.20 -4.72
C ALA A 132 -3.12 6.25 -3.84
N THR A 133 -2.50 7.27 -4.47
CA THR A 133 -1.88 8.40 -3.76
C THR A 133 -2.91 9.22 -2.98
N VAL A 134 -4.08 9.49 -3.58
CA VAL A 134 -5.18 10.18 -2.89
C VAL A 134 -5.68 9.36 -1.72
N ALA A 135 -5.83 8.04 -1.87
CA ALA A 135 -6.23 7.16 -0.78
C ALA A 135 -5.24 7.22 0.40
N ILE A 136 -3.94 7.06 0.13
CA ILE A 136 -2.87 7.16 1.13
C ILE A 136 -2.90 8.53 1.83
N PHE A 137 -3.06 9.62 1.08
CA PHE A 137 -3.19 10.95 1.67
C PHE A 137 -4.42 11.06 2.59
N LEU A 138 -5.57 10.52 2.17
CA LEU A 138 -6.80 10.53 2.97
C LEU A 138 -6.66 9.73 4.26
N SER A 139 -5.97 8.59 4.22
CA SER A 139 -5.66 7.79 5.41
C SER A 139 -4.87 8.59 6.44
N GLY A 140 -3.91 9.43 6.03
CA GLY A 140 -3.16 10.28 6.96
C GLY A 140 -3.88 11.56 7.39
N TYR A 141 -4.89 12.00 6.65
CA TYR A 141 -5.57 13.27 6.89
C TYR A 141 -6.65 13.19 7.97
N SER A 142 -7.26 12.02 8.16
CA SER A 142 -8.42 11.88 9.06
C SER A 142 -8.43 10.55 9.80
N SER A 143 -8.90 10.58 11.04
CA SER A 143 -9.17 9.42 11.89
C SER A 143 -10.61 8.91 11.80
N ILE A 144 -11.46 9.51 10.95
CA ILE A 144 -12.87 9.13 10.81
C ILE A 144 -12.98 7.81 10.04
N GLY A 145 -13.65 6.81 10.61
CA GLY A 145 -13.84 5.48 10.01
C GLY A 145 -14.41 5.52 8.59
N TRP A 146 -15.44 6.33 8.34
CA TRP A 146 -16.00 6.47 6.98
C TRP A 146 -15.01 7.05 5.96
N ILE A 147 -14.09 7.93 6.38
CA ILE A 147 -13.06 8.45 5.48
C ILE A 147 -12.04 7.35 5.17
N SER A 148 -11.69 6.53 6.16
CA SER A 148 -10.85 5.34 5.95
C SER A 148 -11.51 4.33 4.99
N VAL A 149 -12.81 4.08 5.10
CA VAL A 149 -13.57 3.26 4.13
C VAL A 149 -13.46 3.86 2.73
N PHE A 150 -13.72 5.16 2.58
CA PHE A 150 -13.62 5.82 1.28
C PHE A 150 -12.19 5.77 0.70
N ALA A 151 -11.17 5.89 1.54
CA ALA A 151 -9.77 5.76 1.14
C ALA A 151 -9.48 4.35 0.62
N ILE A 152 -9.90 3.31 1.35
CA ILE A 152 -9.74 1.89 0.94
C ILE A 152 -10.43 1.63 -0.40
N LEU A 153 -11.68 2.08 -0.57
CA LEU A 153 -12.41 1.91 -1.84
C LEU A 153 -11.72 2.67 -2.99
N THR A 154 -11.22 3.88 -2.74
CA THR A 154 -10.47 4.66 -3.74
C THR A 154 -9.17 3.96 -4.13
N PHE A 155 -8.45 3.39 -3.15
CA PHE A 155 -7.26 2.60 -3.40
C PHE A 155 -7.56 1.36 -4.24
N SER A 156 -8.63 0.62 -3.94
CA SER A 156 -9.05 -0.55 -4.72
C SER A 156 -9.35 -0.22 -6.18
N VAL A 157 -9.99 0.92 -6.44
CA VAL A 157 -10.17 1.41 -7.82
C VAL A 157 -8.80 1.69 -8.45
N GLY A 158 -7.91 2.35 -7.72
CA GLY A 158 -6.54 2.61 -8.17
C GLY A 158 -5.79 1.34 -8.57
N GLU A 159 -5.82 0.34 -7.69
CA GLU A 159 -5.22 -0.99 -7.86
C GLU A 159 -5.73 -1.69 -9.12
N MET A 160 -7.05 -1.73 -9.34
CA MET A 160 -7.65 -2.36 -10.51
C MET A 160 -7.29 -1.65 -11.82
N LEU A 161 -7.02 -0.33 -11.78
CA LEU A 161 -6.60 0.44 -12.95
C LEU A 161 -5.09 0.33 -13.24
N SER A 162 -4.26 0.02 -12.24
CA SER A 162 -2.81 -0.09 -12.39
C SER A 162 -2.30 -1.52 -12.52
N SER A 163 -2.67 -2.43 -11.62
CA SER A 163 -2.03 -3.76 -11.47
C SER A 163 -2.17 -4.67 -12.71
N PRO A 164 -3.36 -4.85 -13.31
CA PRO A 164 -3.49 -5.64 -14.55
C PRO A 164 -2.74 -4.99 -15.73
N LYS A 165 -2.75 -3.66 -15.79
CA LYS A 165 -2.13 -2.87 -16.86
C LYS A 165 -0.61 -2.82 -16.78
N PHE A 166 -0.05 -2.98 -15.59
CA PHE A 166 1.39 -3.17 -15.41
C PHE A 166 1.88 -4.42 -16.16
N SER A 167 1.22 -5.55 -15.96
CA SER A 167 1.54 -6.81 -16.66
C SER A 167 1.35 -6.68 -18.18
N GLU A 168 0.27 -6.03 -18.63
CA GLU A 168 0.03 -5.74 -20.05
C GLU A 168 1.13 -4.85 -20.66
N PHE A 169 1.52 -3.79 -19.94
CA PHE A 169 2.51 -2.83 -20.39
C PHE A 169 3.86 -3.49 -20.65
N ILE A 170 4.30 -4.37 -19.75
CA ILE A 170 5.55 -5.12 -19.90
C ILE A 170 5.46 -6.11 -21.06
N GLY A 171 4.34 -6.83 -21.18
CA GLY A 171 4.14 -7.78 -22.26
C GLY A 171 4.13 -7.15 -23.67
N ASN A 172 3.74 -5.89 -23.76
CA ASN A 172 3.77 -5.09 -24.99
C ASN A 172 5.12 -4.42 -25.23
N PHE A 173 5.82 -4.06 -24.17
CA PHE A 173 7.15 -3.44 -24.21
C PHE A 173 8.27 -4.45 -24.53
N ALA A 174 8.10 -5.71 -24.15
CA ALA A 174 9.10 -6.74 -24.31
C ALA A 174 9.26 -7.19 -25.78
N PRO A 175 10.50 -7.40 -26.27
CA PRO A 175 10.75 -8.04 -27.57
C PRO A 175 10.01 -9.37 -27.68
N ALA A 176 9.47 -9.68 -28.87
CA ALA A 176 8.60 -10.84 -29.08
C ALA A 176 9.25 -12.17 -28.64
N ASP A 177 10.57 -12.25 -28.76
CA ASP A 177 11.38 -13.42 -28.47
C ASP A 177 11.93 -13.47 -27.03
N LYS A 178 11.69 -12.39 -26.24
CA LYS A 178 12.17 -12.20 -24.86
C LYS A 178 11.07 -11.83 -23.85
N LYS A 179 9.79 -11.97 -24.21
CA LYS A 179 8.65 -11.62 -23.33
C LYS A 179 8.72 -12.25 -21.95
N ALA A 180 9.05 -13.55 -21.87
CA ALA A 180 9.17 -14.26 -20.61
C ALA A 180 10.27 -13.67 -19.70
N MET A 181 11.39 -13.24 -20.28
CA MET A 181 12.51 -12.64 -19.53
C MET A 181 12.11 -11.27 -18.96
N TYR A 182 11.43 -10.44 -19.75
CA TYR A 182 10.94 -9.13 -19.29
C TYR A 182 9.82 -9.26 -18.24
N LEU A 183 8.95 -10.27 -18.36
CA LEU A 183 7.99 -10.60 -17.32
C LEU A 183 8.69 -11.08 -16.04
N GLY A 184 9.83 -11.77 -16.14
CA GLY A 184 10.71 -12.03 -15.01
C GLY A 184 11.28 -10.76 -14.39
N PHE A 185 11.75 -9.81 -15.22
CA PHE A 185 12.23 -8.51 -14.73
C PHE A 185 11.14 -7.69 -14.04
N SER A 186 9.86 -7.93 -14.30
CA SER A 186 8.76 -7.27 -13.59
C SER A 186 8.70 -7.57 -12.09
N GLN A 187 9.34 -8.66 -11.67
CA GLN A 187 9.38 -9.07 -10.25
C GLN A 187 10.46 -8.30 -9.48
N ILE A 188 11.48 -7.76 -10.17
CA ILE A 188 12.55 -7.00 -9.51
C ILE A 188 12.00 -5.73 -8.86
N PRO A 189 11.16 -4.90 -9.53
CA PRO A 189 10.58 -3.71 -8.90
C PRO A 189 9.70 -4.05 -7.71
N LEU A 190 8.91 -5.12 -7.81
CA LEU A 190 8.06 -5.62 -6.73
C LEU A 190 8.92 -6.00 -5.51
N ALA A 191 9.97 -6.80 -5.72
CA ALA A 191 10.86 -7.23 -4.65
C ALA A 191 11.59 -6.06 -3.98
N ILE A 192 12.10 -5.10 -4.77
CA ILE A 192 12.73 -3.89 -4.24
C ILE A 192 11.71 -3.06 -3.46
N GLY A 193 10.52 -2.85 -4.03
CA GLY A 193 9.44 -2.09 -3.40
C GLY A 193 9.04 -2.66 -2.05
N TRP A 194 8.76 -3.97 -1.99
CA TRP A 194 8.43 -4.67 -0.73
C TRP A 194 9.57 -4.64 0.28
N THR A 195 10.82 -4.86 -0.15
CA THR A 195 11.95 -4.88 0.81
C THR A 195 12.20 -3.50 1.41
N LEU A 196 12.11 -2.45 0.58
CA LEU A 196 12.26 -1.08 1.05
C LEU A 196 11.10 -0.67 1.96
N GLU A 197 9.88 -1.06 1.60
CA GLU A 197 8.68 -0.77 2.38
C GLU A 197 8.72 -1.49 3.72
N GLY A 198 8.96 -2.80 3.76
CA GLY A 198 8.96 -3.57 5.01
C GLY A 198 10.01 -3.12 6.03
N TRP A 199 11.01 -2.36 5.60
CA TRP A 199 11.94 -1.68 6.50
C TRP A 199 11.50 -0.23 6.79
N LEU A 200 11.29 0.59 5.76
CA LEU A 200 11.09 2.04 5.91
C LEU A 200 9.66 2.38 6.37
N GLY A 201 8.65 1.66 5.91
CA GLY A 201 7.24 1.83 6.28
C GLY A 201 7.02 1.68 7.79
N PRO A 202 7.32 0.50 8.37
CA PRO A 202 7.23 0.29 9.82
C PRO A 202 8.12 1.24 10.63
N THR A 203 9.36 1.50 10.17
CA THR A 203 10.26 2.43 10.88
C THR A 203 9.70 3.85 10.93
N LEU A 204 9.13 4.35 9.82
CA LEU A 204 8.46 5.65 9.79
C LEU A 204 7.22 5.63 10.67
N TYR A 205 6.45 4.53 10.64
CA TYR A 205 5.29 4.36 11.50
C TYR A 205 5.66 4.40 12.99
N ASP A 206 6.70 3.69 13.39
CA ASP A 206 7.21 3.70 14.77
C ASP A 206 7.58 5.11 15.24
N VAL A 207 8.24 5.90 14.40
CA VAL A 207 8.68 7.25 14.76
C VAL A 207 7.53 8.24 14.86
N PHE A 208 6.56 8.19 13.94
CA PHE A 208 5.55 9.25 13.80
C PHE A 208 4.16 8.87 14.31
N ALA A 209 3.83 7.59 14.36
CA ALA A 209 2.47 7.11 14.52
C ALA A 209 2.31 5.93 15.49
N SER A 210 3.38 5.31 16.00
CA SER A 210 3.24 4.23 16.98
C SER A 210 2.66 4.76 18.28
N LYS A 211 1.44 4.30 18.58
CA LYS A 211 0.73 4.70 19.79
C LYS A 211 1.46 4.26 21.05
N ASP A 212 2.20 3.15 21.00
CA ASP A 212 3.03 2.68 22.12
C ASP A 212 4.18 3.65 22.42
N LEU A 213 5.00 4.00 21.42
CA LEU A 213 6.15 4.90 21.60
C LEU A 213 5.72 6.31 22.00
N LEU A 214 4.66 6.83 21.39
CA LEU A 214 4.10 8.13 21.76
C LEU A 214 3.54 8.12 23.19
N SER A 215 2.94 7.02 23.62
CA SER A 215 2.45 6.88 24.99
C SER A 215 3.59 6.84 26.01
N ARG A 216 4.69 6.13 25.71
CA ARG A 216 5.90 6.12 26.56
C ARG A 216 6.52 7.51 26.68
N ALA A 217 6.58 8.26 25.57
CA ALA A 217 7.09 9.62 25.57
C ALA A 217 6.25 10.54 26.47
N LEU A 218 4.92 10.45 26.37
CA LEU A 218 4.00 11.25 27.19
C LEU A 218 4.01 10.83 28.67
N LEU A 219 4.13 9.53 28.97
CA LEU A 219 4.32 9.03 30.35
C LEU A 219 5.58 9.63 31.00
N LYS A 220 6.68 9.70 30.24
CA LYS A 220 7.94 10.33 30.68
C LYS A 220 7.75 11.82 30.93
N GLU A 221 7.07 12.52 30.04
CA GLU A 221 6.77 13.96 30.19
C GLU A 221 5.90 14.23 31.42
N LYS A 222 4.93 13.35 31.72
CA LYS A 222 4.08 13.46 32.91
C LYS A 222 4.75 13.02 34.21
N GLY A 223 6.04 12.68 34.17
CA GLY A 223 6.86 12.45 35.36
C GLY A 223 6.92 10.99 35.85
N MET A 224 6.52 10.01 35.03
CA MET A 224 6.74 8.60 35.36
C MET A 224 8.25 8.28 35.27
N ALA A 225 8.76 7.55 36.26
CA ALA A 225 10.18 7.20 36.32
C ALA A 225 10.57 6.29 35.13
N ALA A 226 11.73 6.55 34.52
CA ALA A 226 12.16 5.87 33.29
C ALA A 226 12.26 4.35 33.42
N ASN A 227 12.68 3.85 34.60
CA ASN A 227 12.75 2.42 34.90
C ASN A 227 11.36 1.74 34.90
N LEU A 228 10.30 2.47 35.26
CA LEU A 228 8.94 1.94 35.20
C LEU A 228 8.42 1.92 33.77
N ILE A 229 8.79 2.91 32.94
CA ILE A 229 8.40 2.98 31.53
C ILE A 229 9.08 1.88 30.72
N GLU A 230 10.35 1.61 30.96
CA GLU A 230 11.10 0.54 30.29
C GLU A 230 10.60 -0.85 30.67
N ALA A 231 10.00 -1.00 31.86
CA ALA A 231 9.38 -2.25 32.30
C ALA A 231 8.01 -2.52 31.65
N ILE A 232 7.41 -1.55 30.96
CA ILE A 232 6.11 -1.73 30.30
C ILE A 232 6.31 -2.62 29.05
N PRO A 233 5.58 -3.74 28.91
CA PRO A 233 5.60 -4.57 27.70
C PRO A 233 5.22 -3.77 26.45
N ASN A 234 5.79 -4.12 25.29
CA ASN A 234 5.44 -3.47 24.02
C ASN A 234 3.96 -3.71 23.69
N GLY A 235 3.23 -2.64 23.36
CA GLY A 235 1.79 -2.66 23.09
C GLY A 235 0.92 -2.27 24.29
N GLU A 236 1.47 -2.25 25.51
CA GLU A 236 0.71 -1.94 26.72
C GLU A 236 0.88 -0.48 27.18
N ALA A 237 1.77 0.30 26.56
CA ALA A 237 2.08 1.65 27.03
C ALA A 237 0.87 2.60 26.96
N PHE A 238 0.00 2.44 25.96
CA PHE A 238 -1.21 3.25 25.85
C PHE A 238 -2.18 3.00 27.00
N GLN A 239 -2.43 1.73 27.33
CA GLN A 239 -3.29 1.39 28.48
C GLN A 239 -2.69 1.91 29.79
N LYS A 240 -1.38 1.80 29.98
CA LYS A 240 -0.70 2.36 31.15
C LYS A 240 -0.78 3.87 31.24
N LEU A 241 -0.75 4.57 30.10
CA LEU A 241 -0.96 6.02 30.03
C LEU A 241 -2.39 6.40 30.44
N VAL A 242 -3.39 5.66 29.97
CA VAL A 242 -4.80 5.84 30.36
C VAL A 242 -4.95 5.64 31.87
N GLU A 243 -4.40 4.54 32.43
CA GLU A 243 -4.40 4.26 33.87
C GLU A 243 -3.71 5.36 34.69
N PHE A 244 -2.56 5.84 34.24
CA PHE A 244 -1.77 6.86 34.95
C PHE A 244 -2.43 8.24 34.95
N THR A 245 -3.13 8.59 33.87
CA THR A 245 -3.76 9.91 33.70
C THR A 245 -5.21 9.96 34.17
N GLY A 246 -5.88 8.82 34.28
CA GLY A 246 -7.31 8.72 34.64
C GLY A 246 -8.27 9.26 33.59
N GLN A 247 -7.80 9.54 32.36
CA GLN A 247 -8.65 9.97 31.25
C GLN A 247 -9.22 8.76 30.50
N THR A 248 -10.24 8.95 29.66
CA THR A 248 -10.77 7.86 28.83
C THR A 248 -9.81 7.53 27.66
N PRO A 249 -9.84 6.30 27.12
CA PRO A 249 -9.04 5.93 25.96
C PRO A 249 -9.26 6.84 24.74
N GLU A 250 -10.49 7.27 24.49
CA GLU A 250 -10.84 8.13 23.35
C GLU A 250 -10.23 9.53 23.53
N ALA A 251 -10.37 10.09 24.73
CA ALA A 251 -9.78 11.39 25.07
C ALA A 251 -8.26 11.35 24.94
N MET A 252 -7.61 10.28 25.43
CA MET A 252 -6.16 10.14 25.34
C MET A 252 -5.69 9.95 23.90
N THR A 253 -6.43 9.21 23.08
CA THR A 253 -6.14 9.06 21.65
C THR A 253 -6.20 10.42 20.95
N HIS A 254 -7.20 11.25 21.24
CA HIS A 254 -7.28 12.62 20.70
C HIS A 254 -6.11 13.51 21.16
N VAL A 255 -5.69 13.41 22.42
CA VAL A 255 -4.52 14.17 22.92
C VAL A 255 -3.25 13.76 22.17
N LEU A 256 -3.00 12.45 22.04
CA LEU A 256 -1.83 11.95 21.31
C LEU A 256 -1.88 12.33 19.83
N TYR A 257 -3.05 12.25 19.20
CA TYR A 257 -3.23 12.60 17.79
C TYR A 257 -3.00 14.08 17.52
N GLN A 258 -3.45 14.97 18.42
CA GLN A 258 -3.24 16.42 18.26
C GLN A 258 -1.81 16.85 18.60
N ALA A 259 -1.15 16.15 19.52
CA ALA A 259 0.23 16.45 19.92
C ALA A 259 1.28 15.97 18.91
N ASN A 260 0.93 15.04 18.00
CA ASN A 260 1.87 14.40 17.10
C ASN A 260 1.41 14.46 15.64
N ASN A 261 2.36 14.43 14.71
CA ASN A 261 2.05 14.42 13.28
C ASN A 261 1.90 12.98 12.76
N VAL A 262 0.83 12.31 13.19
CA VAL A 262 0.54 10.91 12.82
C VAL A 262 0.39 10.75 11.30
N GLY A 263 -0.12 11.77 10.62
CA GLY A 263 -0.28 11.79 9.16
C GLY A 263 1.03 11.84 8.37
N MET A 264 2.17 12.15 9.01
CA MET A 264 3.44 12.36 8.31
C MET A 264 3.90 11.14 7.50
N VAL A 265 3.71 9.92 8.04
CA VAL A 265 4.04 8.67 7.36
C VAL A 265 3.33 8.60 6.01
N TRP A 266 2.03 8.84 6.03
CA TRP A 266 1.16 8.82 4.86
C TRP A 266 1.50 9.93 3.86
N TYR A 267 1.87 11.13 4.33
CA TYR A 267 2.29 12.21 3.45
C TYR A 267 3.61 11.90 2.74
N ILE A 268 4.58 11.27 3.43
CA ILE A 268 5.82 10.81 2.81
C ILE A 268 5.51 9.77 1.73
N MET A 269 4.66 8.78 2.02
CA MET A 269 4.26 7.77 1.04
C MET A 269 3.51 8.38 -0.15
N ALA A 270 2.63 9.35 0.10
CA ALA A 270 1.89 10.04 -0.96
C ALA A 270 2.81 10.84 -1.90
N ILE A 271 3.87 11.47 -1.39
CA ILE A 271 4.88 12.14 -2.22
C ILE A 271 5.58 11.12 -3.13
N VAL A 272 5.96 9.95 -2.62
CA VAL A 272 6.54 8.88 -3.44
C VAL A 272 5.55 8.42 -4.52
N GLY A 273 4.26 8.35 -4.19
CA GLY A 273 3.17 8.09 -5.13
C GLY A 273 3.08 9.12 -6.26
N LEU A 274 3.12 10.41 -5.94
CA LEU A 274 3.11 11.50 -6.94
C LEU A 274 4.33 11.45 -7.86
N ILE A 275 5.52 11.22 -7.30
CA ILE A 275 6.77 11.07 -8.06
C ILE A 275 6.66 9.86 -9.00
N SER A 276 6.12 8.74 -8.50
CA SER A 276 5.92 7.53 -9.29
C SER A 276 4.91 7.75 -10.42
N ALA A 277 3.79 8.43 -10.16
CA ALA A 277 2.79 8.75 -11.17
C ALA A 277 3.37 9.66 -12.28
N ALA A 278 4.13 10.69 -11.90
CA ALA A 278 4.84 11.55 -12.84
C ALA A 278 5.89 10.75 -13.65
N GLY A 279 6.63 9.86 -12.98
CA GLY A 279 7.58 8.94 -13.59
C GLY A 279 6.93 8.05 -14.64
N ILE A 280 5.83 7.37 -14.31
CA ILE A 280 5.09 6.49 -15.23
C ILE A 280 4.59 7.30 -16.44
N TYR A 281 4.10 8.51 -16.23
CA TYR A 281 3.65 9.39 -17.31
C TYR A 281 4.79 9.76 -18.28
N MET A 282 5.91 10.23 -17.74
CA MET A 282 7.10 10.59 -18.54
C MET A 282 7.68 9.39 -19.26
N TYR A 283 7.81 8.25 -18.56
CA TYR A 283 8.30 7.00 -19.13
C TYR A 283 7.39 6.50 -20.26
N GLY A 284 6.07 6.55 -20.06
CA GLY A 284 5.10 6.18 -21.09
C GLY A 284 5.23 7.02 -22.36
N LYS A 285 5.44 8.33 -22.24
CA LYS A 285 5.70 9.22 -23.39
C LYS A 285 7.02 8.89 -24.10
N TRP A 286 8.06 8.58 -23.33
CA TRP A 286 9.38 8.25 -23.86
C TRP A 286 9.37 6.92 -24.65
N ILE A 287 8.73 5.88 -24.12
CA ILE A 287 8.60 4.60 -24.83
C ILE A 287 7.79 4.72 -26.13
N LEU A 288 6.76 5.56 -26.16
CA LEU A 288 5.97 5.82 -27.37
C LEU A 288 6.77 6.57 -28.45
N THR A 289 7.71 7.41 -28.06
CA THR A 289 8.58 8.12 -29.02
C THR A 289 9.68 7.22 -29.58
N LEU A 290 10.15 6.24 -28.81
CA LEU A 290 11.10 5.22 -29.27
C LEU A 290 10.48 4.25 -30.29
N HIS A 291 9.22 3.85 -30.12
CA HIS A 291 8.53 2.96 -31.07
C HIS A 291 8.11 3.63 -32.40
N ARG A 292 8.13 4.97 -32.46
CA ARG A 292 7.79 5.75 -33.66
C ARG A 292 8.99 6.03 -34.57
N LYS A 293 10.21 5.73 -34.13
CA LYS A 293 11.45 5.85 -34.91
C LYS A 293 11.90 4.45 -35.35
#